data_AF-A0A0H2X0B8-F1
#
_entry.id   AF-A0A0H2X0B8-F1
#
_cell.length_a   1.000
_cell.length_b   1.000
_cell.length_c   1.000
_cell.angle_alpha   90.00
_cell.angle_beta   90.00
_cell.angle_gamma   90.00
#
_symmetry.space_group_name_H-M   'P 1'
#
loop_
_entity.id
_entity.type
_entity.pdbx_description
1 polymer ?
#
loop_
_entity_poly.entity_id
_entity_poly.type
_entity_poly.pdbx_seq_one_letter_code
_entity_poly.pdbx_strand_id
1 'polypeptide(L)'
;MSNKYKEQAQDILTAVGGVENIVDATYDTKCITIHMQHTIPSTANEVKQIVDVTSVAENDTQLVIKLNGNVDEVYQQLQRLIKNANVEESENTDNINSQDTSYTPQVKVTTPILVKAPIAGRRILLKEVRDSIFREKMVGEGLAIKAHEESKVIAPFNGLISMIVPTKHAVGIQSEDGVDIVIHIGVNTVDLEGKGFKCFVKQNDHVEAGQTLLQFDQQYIQQQGYNADVIVVISNSADLGKVELTMNEIITTEDVIFKIFKN
;
A
#
# COMPACT_ATOMS: atom_id res chain seq x y z
N MET A 1 -8.94 -0.51 35.85
CA MET A 1 -9.31 -1.24 34.61
C MET A 1 -8.24 -1.21 33.52
N SER A 2 -7.26 -0.28 33.55
CA SER A 2 -6.21 -0.17 32.51
C SER A 2 -5.12 -1.26 32.52
N ASN A 3 -4.96 -2.03 33.61
CA ASN A 3 -3.82 -2.97 33.71
C ASN A 3 -4.04 -4.27 32.92
N LYS A 4 -5.29 -4.74 32.80
CA LYS A 4 -5.65 -5.99 32.13
C LYS A 4 -5.24 -6.01 30.66
N TYR A 5 -5.55 -4.94 29.92
CA TYR A 5 -5.24 -4.84 28.49
C TYR A 5 -3.74 -4.67 28.22
N LYS A 6 -3.01 -4.06 29.15
CA LYS A 6 -1.56 -3.94 29.08
C LYS A 6 -0.89 -5.30 29.27
N GLU A 7 -1.36 -6.10 30.23
CA GLU A 7 -0.88 -7.46 30.48
C GLU A 7 -1.16 -8.37 29.27
N GLN A 8 -2.38 -8.33 28.71
CA GLN A 8 -2.71 -9.05 27.48
C GLN A 8 -1.82 -8.66 26.30
N ALA A 9 -1.54 -7.36 26.11
CA ALA A 9 -0.65 -6.89 25.07
C ALA A 9 0.80 -7.35 25.27
N GLN A 10 1.27 -7.39 26.53
CA GLN A 10 2.61 -7.88 26.87
C GLN A 10 2.75 -9.38 26.61
N ASP A 11 1.73 -10.16 26.97
CA ASP A 11 1.71 -11.61 26.74
C ASP A 11 1.69 -11.93 25.24
N ILE A 12 0.87 -11.21 24.47
CA ILE A 12 0.84 -11.32 23.00
C ILE A 12 2.22 -11.00 22.42
N LEU A 13 2.82 -9.90 22.85
CA LEU A 13 4.14 -9.45 22.39
C LEU A 13 5.23 -10.48 22.71
N THR A 14 5.18 -11.09 23.89
CA THR A 14 6.13 -12.13 24.30
C THR A 14 5.97 -13.39 23.45
N ALA A 15 4.73 -13.84 23.22
CA ALA A 15 4.45 -15.05 22.45
C ALA A 15 4.80 -14.94 20.96
N VAL A 16 4.76 -13.72 20.39
CA VAL A 16 5.22 -13.47 19.01
C VAL A 16 6.73 -13.21 18.93
N GLY A 17 7.47 -13.33 20.03
CA GLY A 17 8.94 -13.20 20.05
C GLY A 17 9.45 -11.77 20.10
N GLY A 18 8.69 -10.86 20.71
CA GLY A 18 9.11 -9.48 20.91
C GLY A 18 8.74 -8.54 19.75
N VAL A 19 9.05 -7.26 19.95
CA VAL A 19 8.71 -6.17 18.99
C VAL A 19 9.43 -6.35 17.65
N GLU A 20 10.63 -6.93 17.69
CA GLU A 20 11.48 -7.15 16.54
C GLU A 20 10.91 -8.16 15.55
N ASN A 21 10.11 -9.12 16.01
CA ASN A 21 9.47 -10.08 15.13
C ASN A 21 8.15 -9.56 14.55
N ILE A 22 7.63 -8.40 14.98
CA ILE A 22 6.37 -7.84 14.44
C ILE A 22 6.68 -6.95 13.24
N VAL A 23 6.22 -7.36 12.06
CA VAL A 23 6.26 -6.57 10.82
C VAL A 23 5.17 -5.51 10.83
N ASP A 24 3.97 -5.92 11.21
CA ASP A 24 2.80 -5.05 11.30
C ASP A 24 1.73 -5.69 12.19
N ALA A 25 0.87 -4.88 12.77
CA ALA A 25 -0.31 -5.34 13.47
C ALA A 25 -1.51 -4.49 13.06
N THR A 26 -2.61 -5.14 12.70
CA THR A 26 -3.91 -4.51 12.40
C THR A 26 -4.97 -5.08 13.32
N TYR A 27 -6.12 -4.41 13.44
CA TYR A 27 -7.24 -4.92 14.22
C TYR A 27 -8.57 -4.51 13.60
N ASP A 28 -9.61 -5.28 13.93
CA ASP A 28 -11.00 -4.96 13.69
C ASP A 28 -11.81 -5.09 15.00
N THR A 29 -13.13 -5.05 14.89
CA THR A 29 -14.04 -5.13 16.06
C THR A 29 -13.89 -6.40 16.91
N LYS A 30 -13.27 -7.48 16.40
CA LYS A 30 -13.21 -8.79 17.04
C LYS A 30 -11.82 -9.42 17.04
N CYS A 31 -10.91 -8.98 16.18
CA CYS A 31 -9.64 -9.64 15.95
C CYS A 31 -8.48 -8.65 15.92
N ILE A 32 -7.31 -9.08 16.41
CA ILE A 32 -6.01 -8.47 16.10
C ILE A 32 -5.29 -9.41 15.14
N THR A 33 -4.78 -8.88 14.04
CA THR A 33 -3.94 -9.61 13.09
C THR A 33 -2.52 -9.10 13.20
N ILE A 34 -1.58 -9.98 13.53
CA ILE A 34 -0.17 -9.68 13.63
C ILE A 34 0.53 -10.39 12.48
N HIS A 35 1.32 -9.62 11.73
CA HIS A 35 2.24 -10.13 10.73
C HIS A 35 3.63 -10.20 11.34
N MET A 36 4.23 -11.38 11.30
CA MET A 36 5.53 -11.64 11.91
C MET A 36 6.62 -11.78 10.84
N GLN A 37 7.87 -11.45 11.17
CA GLN A 37 9.00 -11.66 10.25
C GLN A 37 9.24 -13.15 10.01
N HIS A 38 9.06 -13.95 11.06
CA HIS A 38 9.11 -15.41 11.03
C HIS A 38 8.14 -16.01 12.04
N THR A 39 7.70 -17.24 11.80
CA THR A 39 6.85 -17.99 12.73
C THR A 39 7.66 -18.58 13.87
N ILE A 40 7.12 -18.50 15.08
CA ILE A 40 7.70 -19.11 16.28
C ILE A 40 6.86 -20.33 16.66
N PRO A 41 7.48 -21.52 16.84
CA PRO A 41 6.75 -22.72 17.22
C PRO A 41 6.01 -22.51 18.54
N SER A 42 4.72 -22.86 18.57
CA SER A 42 3.83 -22.77 19.74
C SER A 42 3.22 -21.39 20.02
N THR A 43 3.46 -20.37 19.20
CA THR A 43 2.86 -19.03 19.36
C THR A 43 1.32 -19.08 19.47
N ALA A 44 0.60 -19.79 18.59
CA ALA A 44 -0.85 -19.90 18.74
C ALA A 44 -1.31 -20.61 20.02
N ASN A 45 -0.53 -21.56 20.54
CA ASN A 45 -0.87 -22.28 21.75
C ASN A 45 -0.68 -21.39 22.99
N GLU A 46 0.37 -20.58 23.01
CA GLU A 46 0.64 -19.60 24.08
C GLU A 46 -0.39 -18.48 24.07
N VAL A 47 -0.68 -17.90 22.89
CA VAL A 47 -1.67 -16.82 22.76
C VAL A 47 -3.08 -17.30 23.09
N LYS A 48 -3.42 -18.58 22.87
CA LYS A 48 -4.71 -19.16 23.30
C LYS A 48 -4.91 -19.20 24.81
N GLN A 49 -3.85 -19.18 25.61
CA GLN A 49 -3.95 -19.19 27.08
C GLN A 49 -4.17 -17.78 27.67
N ILE A 50 -4.02 -16.74 26.86
CA ILE A 50 -4.19 -15.35 27.29
C ILE A 50 -5.68 -15.11 27.59
N VAL A 51 -5.94 -14.39 28.69
CA VAL A 51 -7.30 -14.11 29.14
C VAL A 51 -8.11 -13.39 28.04
N ASP A 52 -9.40 -13.70 27.93
CA ASP A 52 -10.34 -13.22 26.88
C ASP A 52 -10.01 -13.60 25.43
N VAL A 53 -8.93 -14.35 25.14
CA VAL A 53 -8.71 -14.92 23.80
C VAL A 53 -9.68 -16.08 23.58
N THR A 54 -10.44 -16.01 22.50
CA THR A 54 -11.45 -17.02 22.14
C THR A 54 -10.96 -18.00 21.10
N SER A 55 -10.14 -17.53 20.15
CA SER A 55 -9.52 -18.39 19.15
C SER A 55 -8.29 -17.71 18.58
N VAL A 56 -7.33 -18.51 18.16
CA VAL A 56 -6.15 -18.06 17.44
C VAL A 56 -6.01 -18.91 16.19
N ALA A 57 -5.84 -18.24 15.05
CA ALA A 57 -5.49 -18.85 13.78
C ALA A 57 -4.07 -18.40 13.40
N GLU A 58 -3.24 -19.35 12.99
CA GLU A 58 -1.84 -19.12 12.66
C GLU A 58 -1.51 -19.75 11.31
N ASN A 59 -0.88 -18.96 10.45
CA ASN A 59 -0.32 -19.34 9.16
C ASN A 59 1.16 -18.90 9.11
N ASP A 60 1.91 -19.26 8.07
CA ASP A 60 3.38 -19.14 7.96
C ASP A 60 4.05 -17.84 8.45
N THR A 61 3.37 -16.70 8.46
CA THR A 61 3.84 -15.43 9.06
C THR A 61 2.71 -14.56 9.61
N GLN A 62 1.51 -15.13 9.81
CA GLN A 62 0.33 -14.36 10.20
C GLN A 62 -0.37 -15.02 11.38
N LEU A 63 -0.60 -14.23 12.43
CA LEU A 63 -1.33 -14.62 13.62
C LEU A 63 -2.60 -13.79 13.74
N VAL A 64 -3.77 -14.43 13.70
CA VAL A 64 -5.07 -13.79 13.90
C VAL A 64 -5.63 -14.19 15.26
N ILE A 65 -5.74 -13.23 16.16
CA ILE A 65 -6.15 -13.40 17.56
C ILE A 65 -7.57 -12.86 17.71
N LYS A 66 -8.54 -13.70 18.05
CA LYS A 66 -9.91 -13.27 18.37
C LYS A 66 -10.08 -13.07 19.86
N LEU A 67 -10.60 -11.90 20.25
CA LEU A 67 -10.81 -11.52 21.64
C LEU A 67 -12.31 -11.33 21.92
N ASN A 68 -12.77 -11.72 23.10
CA ASN A 68 -14.13 -11.43 23.58
C ASN A 68 -14.23 -10.07 24.32
N GLY A 69 -13.09 -9.38 24.48
CA GLY A 69 -12.96 -8.11 25.18
C GLY A 69 -12.82 -6.90 24.24
N ASN A 70 -12.33 -5.78 24.77
CA ASN A 70 -12.12 -4.55 23.99
C ASN A 70 -10.82 -4.66 23.18
N VAL A 71 -10.96 -5.05 21.91
CA VAL A 71 -9.85 -5.24 20.95
C VAL A 71 -9.05 -3.95 20.75
N ASP A 72 -9.73 -2.81 20.71
CA ASP A 72 -9.11 -1.49 20.51
C ASP A 72 -8.14 -1.17 21.65
N GLU A 73 -8.54 -1.41 22.90
CA GLU A 73 -7.68 -1.18 24.06
C GLU A 73 -6.45 -2.10 24.05
N VAL A 74 -6.61 -3.39 23.72
CA VAL A 74 -5.47 -4.32 23.64
C VAL A 74 -4.51 -3.90 22.52
N TYR A 75 -5.05 -3.52 21.36
CA TYR A 75 -4.24 -3.04 20.24
C TYR A 75 -3.50 -1.74 20.57
N GLN A 76 -4.17 -0.76 21.19
CA GLN A 76 -3.52 0.48 21.62
C GLN A 76 -2.39 0.23 22.62
N GLN A 77 -2.57 -0.72 23.56
CA GLN A 77 -1.49 -1.08 24.49
C GLN A 77 -0.34 -1.80 23.77
N LEU A 78 -0.63 -2.68 22.81
CA LEU A 78 0.38 -3.34 21.98
C LEU A 78 1.20 -2.30 21.20
N GLN A 79 0.54 -1.33 20.56
CA GLN A 79 1.21 -0.21 19.87
C GLN A 79 2.05 0.64 20.83
N ARG A 80 1.58 0.89 22.06
CA ARG A 80 2.37 1.60 23.08
C ARG A 80 3.60 0.81 23.51
N LEU A 81 3.50 -0.52 23.66
CA LEU A 81 4.64 -1.37 24.01
C LEU A 81 5.67 -1.42 22.86
N ILE A 82 5.21 -1.55 21.61
CA ILE A 82 6.07 -1.48 20.43
C ILE A 82 6.77 -0.11 20.37
N LYS A 83 6.05 0.97 20.66
CA LYS A 83 6.61 2.32 20.70
C LYS A 83 7.58 2.53 21.86
N ASN A 84 7.28 2.03 23.06
CA ASN A 84 8.07 2.24 24.26
C ASN A 84 9.35 1.39 24.27
N ALA A 85 9.31 0.16 23.75
CA ALA A 85 10.51 -0.65 23.54
C ALA A 85 11.53 0.06 22.64
N ASN A 86 11.03 0.86 21.68
CA ASN A 86 11.86 1.70 20.81
C ASN A 86 12.33 3.03 21.47
N VAL A 87 11.84 3.36 22.68
CA VAL A 87 12.17 4.60 23.42
C VAL A 87 13.08 4.34 24.62
N GLU A 88 12.97 3.18 25.29
CA GLU A 88 13.80 2.83 26.45
C GLU A 88 15.28 2.55 26.10
N GLU A 89 15.64 2.47 24.82
CA GLU A 89 17.05 2.45 24.37
C GLU A 89 17.73 3.83 24.29
N SER A 90 17.05 4.94 24.64
CA SER A 90 17.54 6.30 24.37
C SER A 90 17.91 7.19 25.57
N GLU A 91 17.98 6.69 26.81
CA GLU A 91 18.43 7.52 27.96
C GLU A 91 19.46 6.82 28.86
N ASN A 92 20.72 6.75 28.41
CA ASN A 92 21.90 7.16 29.20
C ASN A 92 23.19 6.92 28.41
N THR A 93 23.85 7.97 27.92
CA THR A 93 25.29 8.11 28.14
C THR A 93 25.79 9.52 27.81
N ASP A 94 26.52 10.11 28.76
CA ASP A 94 27.73 10.85 28.45
C ASP A 94 28.72 10.72 29.61
N ASN A 95 29.72 9.85 29.47
CA ASN A 95 31.15 10.24 29.46
C ASN A 95 32.14 9.06 29.29
N ILE A 96 32.82 9.07 28.13
CA ILE A 96 34.24 8.77 27.83
C ILE A 96 34.94 7.63 28.61
N ASN A 97 35.16 6.46 27.98
CA ASN A 97 36.39 6.09 27.24
C ASN A 97 36.39 4.60 26.83
N SER A 98 37.04 4.31 25.70
CA SER A 98 37.58 3.01 25.22
C SER A 98 36.81 2.22 24.15
N GLN A 99 37.32 2.40 22.93
CA GLN A 99 37.61 1.41 21.87
C GLN A 99 36.49 0.60 21.18
N ASP A 100 36.54 0.77 19.86
CA ASP A 100 36.28 -0.18 18.76
C ASP A 100 34.87 -0.41 18.19
N THR A 101 34.75 0.15 16.97
CA THR A 101 34.07 -0.35 15.78
C THR A 101 32.55 -0.25 15.63
N SER A 102 32.19 0.21 14.41
CA SER A 102 31.02 -0.21 13.60
C SER A 102 29.80 0.72 13.59
N TYR A 103 29.68 1.42 12.46
CA TYR A 103 28.49 2.01 11.82
C TYR A 103 27.12 1.64 12.43
N THR A 104 26.34 2.66 12.80
CA THR A 104 24.89 2.58 13.03
C THR A 104 24.13 3.43 11.99
N PRO A 105 23.16 2.87 11.25
CA PRO A 105 22.38 3.62 10.26
C PRO A 105 21.24 4.39 10.94
N GLN A 106 21.14 5.69 10.64
CA GLN A 106 20.04 6.55 11.07
C GLN A 106 18.77 6.21 10.27
N VAL A 107 17.69 5.74 10.93
CA VAL A 107 16.40 5.54 10.26
C VAL A 107 15.59 6.84 10.30
N LYS A 108 15.41 7.43 9.12
CA LYS A 108 14.70 8.68 8.86
C LYS A 108 13.19 8.39 8.80
N VAL A 109 12.39 8.98 9.68
CA VAL A 109 10.92 8.86 9.59
C VAL A 109 10.43 9.72 8.43
N THR A 110 10.06 9.10 7.32
CA THR A 110 9.54 9.79 6.13
C THR A 110 8.01 9.75 6.10
N THR A 111 7.38 10.92 5.95
CA THR A 111 5.96 11.02 5.62
C THR A 111 5.74 10.35 4.26
N PRO A 112 4.78 9.40 4.13
CA PRO A 112 4.58 8.71 2.86
C PRO A 112 3.97 9.65 1.83
N ILE A 113 4.41 9.49 0.58
CA ILE A 113 3.78 10.10 -0.59
C ILE A 113 2.51 9.30 -0.89
N LEU A 114 1.40 10.01 -1.08
CA LEU A 114 0.08 9.42 -1.31
C LEU A 114 -0.29 9.55 -2.78
N VAL A 115 -0.75 8.46 -3.37
CA VAL A 115 -1.26 8.43 -4.75
C VAL A 115 -2.75 8.09 -4.71
N LYS A 116 -3.61 9.01 -5.15
CA LYS A 116 -5.05 8.78 -5.22
C LYS A 116 -5.43 7.96 -6.45
N ALA A 117 -6.62 7.38 -6.44
CA ALA A 117 -7.15 6.67 -7.59
C ALA A 117 -7.44 7.63 -8.76
N PRO A 118 -6.94 7.35 -9.97
CA PRO A 118 -7.20 8.20 -11.12
C PRO A 118 -8.60 7.98 -11.73
N ILE A 119 -9.34 6.97 -11.27
CA ILE A 119 -10.71 6.68 -11.68
C ILE A 119 -11.42 5.82 -10.63
N ALA A 120 -12.73 5.99 -10.47
CA ALA A 120 -13.55 5.13 -9.62
C ALA A 120 -13.86 3.79 -10.31
N GLY A 121 -13.92 2.71 -9.54
CA GLY A 121 -14.05 1.38 -10.10
C GLY A 121 -13.92 0.25 -9.09
N ARG A 122 -13.90 -0.97 -9.60
CA ARG A 122 -13.52 -2.14 -8.82
C ARG A 122 -12.05 -2.47 -9.04
N ARG A 123 -11.30 -2.65 -7.97
CA ARG A 123 -9.89 -3.07 -8.02
C ARG A 123 -9.76 -4.43 -8.70
N ILE A 124 -8.71 -4.55 -9.50
CA ILE A 124 -8.21 -5.77 -10.12
C ILE A 124 -6.75 -5.90 -9.73
N LEU A 125 -6.34 -7.09 -9.28
CA LEU A 125 -4.94 -7.36 -9.03
C LEU A 125 -4.17 -7.38 -10.34
N LEU A 126 -2.95 -6.83 -10.40
CA LEU A 126 -2.13 -6.92 -11.61
C LEU A 126 -1.98 -8.36 -12.11
N LYS A 127 -1.96 -9.33 -11.18
CA LYS A 127 -1.87 -10.76 -11.51
C LYS A 127 -3.02 -11.29 -12.39
N GLU A 128 -4.15 -10.60 -12.39
CA GLU A 128 -5.37 -10.94 -13.13
C GLU A 128 -5.47 -10.21 -14.47
N VAL A 129 -4.58 -9.25 -14.73
CA VAL A 129 -4.49 -8.55 -16.02
C VAL A 129 -3.98 -9.53 -17.07
N ARG A 130 -4.64 -9.55 -18.24
CA ARG A 130 -4.33 -10.45 -19.36
C ARG A 130 -3.18 -9.93 -20.23
N ASP A 131 -2.09 -9.56 -19.59
CA ASP A 131 -0.86 -9.08 -20.21
C ASP A 131 0.32 -9.43 -19.31
N SER A 132 1.34 -10.10 -19.84
CA SER A 132 2.47 -10.57 -19.03
C SER A 132 3.32 -9.41 -18.50
N ILE A 133 3.45 -8.31 -19.26
CA ILE A 133 4.28 -7.16 -18.87
C ILE A 133 3.71 -6.52 -17.59
N PHE A 134 2.39 -6.39 -17.51
CA PHE A 134 1.72 -5.90 -16.30
C PHE A 134 1.62 -6.94 -15.18
N ARG A 135 1.27 -8.19 -15.51
CA ARG A 135 1.11 -9.27 -14.52
C ARG A 135 2.39 -9.58 -13.77
N GLU A 136 3.51 -9.56 -14.46
CA GLU A 136 4.84 -9.85 -13.91
C GLU A 136 5.51 -8.60 -13.33
N LYS A 137 4.77 -7.48 -13.27
CA LYS A 137 5.24 -6.19 -12.74
C LYS A 137 6.52 -5.68 -13.43
N MET A 138 6.70 -6.02 -14.71
CA MET A 138 7.89 -5.59 -15.48
C MET A 138 7.93 -4.07 -15.66
N VAL A 139 6.77 -3.40 -15.71
CA VAL A 139 6.68 -1.94 -15.73
C VAL A 139 6.88 -1.33 -14.35
N GLY A 140 6.50 -2.05 -13.28
CA GLY A 140 6.57 -1.58 -11.90
C GLY A 140 5.43 -2.10 -11.01
N GLU A 141 5.41 -1.66 -9.75
CA GLU A 141 4.34 -1.96 -8.79
C GLU A 141 3.04 -1.23 -9.15
N GLY A 142 1.89 -1.90 -9.02
CA GLY A 142 0.64 -1.32 -9.48
C GLY A 142 -0.63 -2.11 -9.15
N LEU A 143 -1.75 -1.61 -9.69
CA LEU A 143 -3.05 -2.27 -9.72
C LEU A 143 -3.77 -1.97 -11.05
N ALA A 144 -4.86 -2.69 -11.31
CA ALA A 144 -5.81 -2.31 -12.35
C ALA A 144 -7.16 -1.96 -11.72
N ILE A 145 -7.97 -1.17 -12.42
CA ILE A 145 -9.27 -0.71 -11.99
C ILE A 145 -10.27 -0.97 -13.12
N LYS A 146 -11.28 -1.78 -12.84
CA LYS A 146 -12.44 -1.89 -13.71
C LYS A 146 -13.32 -0.66 -13.51
N ALA A 147 -13.23 0.28 -14.44
CA ALA A 147 -13.99 1.52 -14.41
C ALA A 147 -15.50 1.26 -14.35
N HIS A 148 -16.21 2.09 -13.58
CA HIS A 148 -17.68 2.18 -13.59
C HIS A 148 -18.15 2.99 -14.82
N GLU A 149 -19.35 3.58 -14.77
CA GLU A 149 -19.92 4.36 -15.89
C GLU A 149 -19.11 5.61 -16.25
N GLU A 150 -18.26 6.10 -15.35
CA GLU A 150 -17.38 7.23 -15.62
C GLU A 150 -16.15 6.79 -16.43
N SER A 151 -15.92 7.45 -17.56
CA SER A 151 -14.77 7.19 -18.45
C SER A 151 -13.76 8.34 -18.46
N LYS A 152 -13.65 9.08 -17.35
CA LYS A 152 -12.66 10.16 -17.17
C LYS A 152 -11.55 9.71 -16.23
N VAL A 153 -10.32 9.86 -16.68
CA VAL A 153 -9.10 9.65 -15.90
C VAL A 153 -8.63 11.02 -15.40
N ILE A 154 -8.45 11.12 -14.09
CA ILE A 154 -7.98 12.32 -13.39
C ILE A 154 -6.54 12.15 -12.88
N ALA A 155 -5.88 13.27 -12.60
CA ALA A 155 -4.55 13.25 -12.02
C ALA A 155 -4.59 12.72 -10.57
N PRO A 156 -3.76 11.73 -10.21
CA PRO A 156 -3.75 11.15 -8.88
C PRO A 156 -3.03 12.02 -7.83
N PHE A 157 -2.27 13.01 -8.28
CA PHE A 157 -1.51 13.98 -7.50
C PHE A 157 -1.15 15.20 -8.37
N ASN A 158 -0.58 16.22 -7.75
CA ASN A 158 0.04 17.34 -8.46
C ASN A 158 1.34 16.88 -9.14
N GLY A 159 1.59 17.30 -10.37
CA GLY A 159 2.80 16.89 -11.07
C GLY A 159 2.93 17.41 -12.50
N LEU A 160 3.88 16.84 -13.21
CA LEU A 160 4.19 17.14 -14.61
C LEU A 160 3.80 15.97 -15.49
N ILE A 161 3.15 16.24 -16.63
CA ILE A 161 2.91 15.21 -17.66
C ILE A 161 4.24 14.84 -18.31
N SER A 162 4.79 13.69 -17.94
CA SER A 162 6.10 13.20 -18.41
C SER A 162 6.03 12.58 -19.80
N MET A 163 4.92 11.91 -20.12
CA MET A 163 4.67 11.34 -21.44
C MET A 163 3.19 11.27 -21.80
N ILE A 164 2.90 11.33 -23.10
CA ILE A 164 1.60 10.97 -23.67
C ILE A 164 1.89 10.09 -24.88
N VAL A 165 1.30 8.91 -24.93
CA VAL A 165 1.43 8.05 -26.13
C VAL A 165 0.67 8.66 -27.30
N PRO A 166 1.16 8.57 -28.56
CA PRO A 166 0.50 9.21 -29.71
C PRO A 166 -0.97 8.83 -29.91
N THR A 167 -1.31 7.57 -29.59
CA THR A 167 -2.67 7.02 -29.65
C THR A 167 -3.50 7.32 -28.39
N LYS A 168 -2.99 8.13 -27.45
CA LYS A 168 -3.73 8.72 -26.32
C LYS A 168 -4.44 7.71 -25.41
N HIS A 169 -3.98 6.46 -25.34
CA HIS A 169 -4.52 5.44 -24.42
C HIS A 169 -3.71 5.36 -23.11
N ALA A 170 -2.56 6.03 -23.03
CA ALA A 170 -1.73 6.06 -21.85
C ALA A 170 -1.12 7.45 -21.61
N VAL A 171 -0.98 7.80 -20.33
CA VAL A 171 -0.39 9.06 -19.86
C VAL A 171 0.55 8.75 -18.70
N GLY A 172 1.72 9.36 -18.72
CA GLY A 172 2.67 9.34 -17.61
C GLY A 172 2.69 10.67 -16.88
N ILE A 173 2.80 10.61 -15.55
CA ILE A 173 2.80 11.76 -14.67
C ILE A 173 3.93 11.57 -13.66
N GLN A 174 4.79 12.56 -13.54
CA GLN A 174 5.82 12.63 -12.51
C GLN A 174 5.35 13.57 -11.41
N SER A 175 5.31 13.09 -10.16
CA SER A 175 5.01 13.96 -9.02
C SER A 175 6.19 14.89 -8.71
N GLU A 176 5.93 15.97 -7.98
CA GLU A 176 7.00 16.84 -7.45
C GLU A 176 7.93 16.07 -6.49
N ASP A 177 7.39 15.03 -5.85
CA ASP A 177 8.13 14.07 -5.05
C ASP A 177 8.74 12.94 -5.89
N GLY A 178 8.92 13.09 -7.21
CA GLY A 178 9.66 12.12 -8.03
C GLY A 178 9.06 10.71 -8.12
N VAL A 179 7.75 10.57 -7.92
CA VAL A 179 7.01 9.32 -8.20
C VAL A 179 6.52 9.37 -9.64
N ASP A 180 6.90 8.38 -10.44
CA ASP A 180 6.45 8.28 -11.83
C ASP A 180 5.29 7.29 -11.92
N ILE A 181 4.10 7.79 -12.27
CA ILE A 181 2.91 6.98 -12.52
C ILE A 181 2.68 6.88 -14.03
N VAL A 182 2.40 5.67 -14.50
CA VAL A 182 1.81 5.41 -15.82
C VAL A 182 0.37 4.94 -15.64
N ILE A 183 -0.56 5.65 -16.28
CA ILE A 183 -1.96 5.25 -16.39
C ILE A 183 -2.19 4.76 -17.82
N HIS A 184 -2.58 3.50 -17.97
CA HIS A 184 -2.78 2.84 -19.26
C HIS A 184 -4.19 2.26 -19.35
N ILE A 185 -4.93 2.59 -20.41
CA ILE A 185 -6.33 2.18 -20.57
C ILE A 185 -6.40 0.96 -21.48
N GLY A 186 -6.84 -0.17 -20.92
CA GLY A 186 -6.92 -1.45 -21.61
C GLY A 186 -5.57 -2.08 -21.89
N VAL A 187 -5.58 -3.21 -22.59
CA VAL A 187 -4.41 -3.94 -23.10
C VAL A 187 -4.50 -3.95 -24.62
N ASN A 188 -3.39 -3.70 -25.32
CA ASN A 188 -3.30 -3.61 -26.78
C ASN A 188 -4.19 -2.53 -27.43
N THR A 189 -4.67 -1.56 -26.66
CA THR A 189 -5.51 -0.45 -27.16
C THR A 189 -4.77 0.54 -28.06
N VAL A 190 -3.45 0.40 -28.20
CA VAL A 190 -2.66 1.08 -29.24
C VAL A 190 -3.21 0.81 -30.65
N ASP A 191 -3.75 -0.39 -30.89
CA ASP A 191 -4.33 -0.82 -32.17
C ASP A 191 -5.58 -0.02 -32.57
N LEU A 192 -6.19 0.70 -31.62
CA LEU A 192 -7.34 1.56 -31.88
C LEU A 192 -6.93 2.89 -32.54
N GLU A 193 -5.62 3.15 -32.70
CA GLU A 193 -5.08 4.32 -33.40
C GLU A 193 -5.62 5.67 -32.86
N GLY A 194 -5.92 5.71 -31.56
CA GLY A 194 -6.49 6.88 -30.88
C GLY A 194 -7.99 7.08 -31.03
N LYS A 195 -8.70 6.17 -31.71
CA LYS A 195 -10.17 6.17 -31.73
C LYS A 195 -10.71 5.74 -30.37
N GLY A 196 -11.73 6.47 -29.89
CA GLY A 196 -12.30 6.25 -28.56
C GLY A 196 -11.50 6.91 -27.43
N PHE A 197 -10.48 7.71 -27.73
CA PHE A 197 -9.69 8.44 -26.72
C PHE A 197 -9.66 9.94 -26.99
N LYS A 198 -9.79 10.72 -25.92
CA LYS A 198 -9.65 12.18 -25.91
C LYS A 198 -8.70 12.56 -24.79
N CYS A 199 -7.62 13.25 -25.14
CA CYS A 199 -6.65 13.78 -24.18
C CYS A 199 -6.89 15.28 -23.98
N PHE A 200 -6.78 15.74 -22.73
CA PHE A 200 -7.02 17.14 -22.32
C PHE A 200 -5.74 17.87 -21.92
N VAL A 201 -4.63 17.16 -21.86
CA VAL A 201 -3.32 17.67 -21.46
C VAL A 201 -2.30 17.43 -22.57
N LYS A 202 -1.15 18.08 -22.46
CA LYS A 202 0.01 17.92 -23.33
C LYS A 202 1.22 17.53 -22.50
N GLN A 203 2.22 16.96 -23.17
CA GLN A 203 3.50 16.69 -22.52
C GLN A 203 4.09 18.00 -21.99
N ASN A 204 4.69 17.93 -20.80
CA ASN A 204 5.21 19.05 -20.02
C ASN A 204 4.15 20.01 -19.44
N ASP A 205 2.85 19.70 -19.53
CA ASP A 205 1.84 20.44 -18.76
C ASP A 205 1.98 20.12 -17.26
N HIS A 206 1.80 21.13 -16.42
CA HIS A 206 1.56 20.95 -14.99
C HIS A 206 0.09 20.61 -14.76
N VAL A 207 -0.17 19.68 -13.85
CA VAL A 207 -1.52 19.24 -13.49
C VAL A 207 -1.71 19.23 -11.99
N GLU A 208 -2.93 19.53 -11.56
CA GLU A 208 -3.35 19.42 -10.16
C GLU A 208 -4.08 18.09 -9.91
N ALA A 209 -4.01 17.58 -8.69
CA ALA A 209 -4.77 16.40 -8.27
C ALA A 209 -6.27 16.59 -8.57
N GLY A 210 -6.89 15.61 -9.22
CA GLY A 210 -8.29 15.69 -9.66
C GLY A 210 -8.50 16.30 -11.04
N GLN A 211 -7.48 16.91 -11.65
CA GLN A 211 -7.59 17.47 -13.00
C GLN A 211 -7.82 16.36 -14.03
N THR A 212 -8.78 16.56 -14.95
CA THR A 212 -9.02 15.61 -16.04
C THR A 212 -7.83 15.55 -17.00
N LEU A 213 -7.31 14.35 -17.22
CA LEU A 213 -6.19 14.08 -18.13
C LEU A 213 -6.67 13.50 -19.46
N LEU A 214 -7.57 12.52 -19.35
CA LEU A 214 -7.95 11.65 -20.46
C LEU A 214 -9.41 11.25 -20.28
N GLN A 215 -10.13 11.13 -21.38
CA GLN A 215 -11.46 10.53 -21.44
C GLN A 215 -11.47 9.47 -22.53
N PHE A 216 -12.07 8.33 -22.23
CA PHE A 216 -12.20 7.23 -23.18
C PHE A 216 -13.65 6.83 -23.40
N ASP A 217 -13.94 6.12 -24.48
CA ASP A 217 -15.24 5.53 -24.75
C ASP A 217 -15.17 4.03 -24.44
N GLN A 218 -15.60 3.67 -23.24
CA GLN A 218 -15.57 2.30 -22.76
C GLN A 218 -16.40 1.36 -23.64
N GLN A 219 -17.55 1.83 -24.15
CA GLN A 219 -18.42 1.02 -24.99
C GLN A 219 -17.77 0.76 -26.35
N TYR A 220 -17.18 1.79 -26.97
CA TYR A 220 -16.46 1.66 -28.22
C TYR A 220 -15.29 0.68 -28.09
N ILE A 221 -14.45 0.82 -27.05
CA ILE A 221 -13.28 -0.06 -26.81
C ILE A 221 -13.73 -1.53 -26.70
N GLN A 222 -14.80 -1.79 -25.95
CA GLN A 222 -15.36 -3.13 -25.77
C GLN A 222 -15.97 -3.69 -27.07
N GLN A 223 -16.63 -2.84 -27.87
CA GLN A 223 -17.17 -3.24 -29.18
C GLN A 223 -16.07 -3.62 -30.18
N GLN A 224 -14.89 -3.03 -30.06
CA GLN A 224 -13.71 -3.41 -30.85
C GLN A 224 -13.02 -4.69 -30.32
N GLY A 225 -13.50 -5.27 -29.21
CA GLY A 225 -12.98 -6.52 -28.65
C GLY A 225 -11.86 -6.35 -27.61
N TYR A 226 -11.59 -5.13 -27.17
CA TYR A 226 -10.55 -4.82 -26.18
C TYR A 226 -11.16 -4.64 -24.78
N ASN A 227 -10.35 -4.84 -23.73
CA ASN A 227 -10.75 -4.44 -22.37
C ASN A 227 -10.54 -2.93 -22.18
N ALA A 228 -11.32 -2.34 -21.28
CA ALA A 228 -11.24 -0.93 -20.93
C ALA A 228 -10.83 -0.73 -19.45
N ASP A 229 -10.21 -1.74 -18.86
CA ASP A 229 -9.70 -1.66 -17.48
C ASP A 229 -8.55 -0.64 -17.43
N VAL A 230 -8.51 0.20 -16.41
CA VAL A 230 -7.49 1.23 -16.24
C VAL A 230 -6.37 0.68 -15.37
N ILE A 231 -5.20 0.50 -15.95
CA ILE A 231 -4.00 -0.02 -15.30
C ILE A 231 -3.19 1.17 -14.77
N VAL A 232 -2.83 1.13 -13.50
CA VAL A 232 -2.09 2.20 -12.81
C VAL A 232 -0.82 1.60 -12.21
N VAL A 233 0.34 2.07 -12.67
CA VAL A 233 1.64 1.51 -12.29
C VAL A 233 2.59 2.62 -11.89
N ILE A 234 3.36 2.40 -10.82
CA ILE A 234 4.51 3.23 -10.42
C ILE A 234 5.73 2.73 -11.20
N SER A 235 6.11 3.41 -12.28
CA SER A 235 7.11 2.92 -13.21
C SER A 235 8.55 2.95 -12.67
N ASN A 236 8.81 3.80 -11.67
CA ASN A 236 10.09 3.87 -10.98
C ASN A 236 10.06 3.19 -9.61
N SER A 237 9.15 2.23 -9.38
CA SER A 237 8.97 1.60 -8.06
C SER A 237 10.22 0.93 -7.50
N ALA A 238 11.14 0.47 -8.35
CA ALA A 238 12.41 -0.12 -7.94
C ALA A 238 13.42 0.90 -7.38
N ASP A 239 13.28 2.17 -7.77
CA ASP A 239 14.13 3.28 -7.31
C ASP A 239 13.56 3.97 -6.07
N LEU A 240 12.32 3.62 -5.69
CA LEU A 240 11.65 4.10 -4.49
C LEU A 240 11.97 3.18 -3.32
N GLY A 241 11.61 3.60 -2.11
CA GLY A 241 11.68 2.73 -0.93
C GLY A 241 10.50 1.77 -0.89
N LYS A 242 9.73 1.79 0.19
CA LYS A 242 8.57 0.89 0.35
C LYS A 242 7.36 1.43 -0.42
N VAL A 243 6.74 0.58 -1.24
CA VAL A 243 5.43 0.84 -1.87
C VAL A 243 4.38 -0.05 -1.22
N GLU A 244 3.37 0.56 -0.61
CA GLU A 244 2.22 -0.14 -0.04
C GLU A 244 0.96 0.08 -0.90
N LEU A 245 0.28 -1.02 -1.21
CA LEU A 245 -0.98 -1.02 -1.97
C LEU A 245 -2.17 -1.04 -1.02
N THR A 246 -3.17 -0.17 -1.24
CA THR A 246 -4.45 -0.26 -0.52
C THR A 246 -5.28 -1.43 -1.06
N MET A 247 -5.91 -2.20 -0.18
CA MET A 247 -6.61 -3.44 -0.53
C MET A 247 -8.13 -3.31 -0.75
N ASN A 248 -8.66 -2.08 -0.75
CA ASN A 248 -10.08 -1.81 -1.00
C ASN A 248 -10.54 -2.47 -2.32
N GLU A 249 -11.68 -3.16 -2.29
CA GLU A 249 -12.24 -3.78 -3.51
C GLU A 249 -12.95 -2.73 -4.38
N ILE A 250 -13.70 -1.83 -3.76
CA ILE A 250 -14.34 -0.70 -4.44
C ILE A 250 -13.50 0.54 -4.18
N ILE A 251 -13.18 1.26 -5.24
CA ILE A 251 -12.31 2.42 -5.26
C ILE A 251 -13.12 3.62 -5.75
N THR A 252 -13.03 4.72 -5.01
CA THR A 252 -13.47 6.06 -5.39
C THR A 252 -12.25 6.91 -5.76
N THR A 253 -12.46 8.04 -6.44
CA THR A 253 -11.39 8.99 -6.78
C THR A 253 -10.73 9.64 -5.57
N GLU A 254 -11.36 9.58 -4.39
CA GLU A 254 -10.77 10.08 -3.13
C GLU A 254 -9.89 9.06 -2.42
N ASP A 255 -9.98 7.78 -2.79
CA ASP A 255 -9.20 6.74 -2.14
C ASP A 255 -7.72 6.82 -2.52
N VAL A 256 -6.86 6.65 -1.53
CA VAL A 256 -5.42 6.45 -1.73
C VAL A 256 -5.20 5.01 -2.13
N ILE A 257 -4.58 4.78 -3.28
CA ILE A 257 -4.27 3.45 -3.82
C ILE A 257 -2.82 3.03 -3.59
N PHE A 258 -1.90 3.99 -3.44
CA PHE A 258 -0.52 3.73 -3.04
C PHE A 258 -0.06 4.65 -1.92
N LYS A 259 0.71 4.10 -0.97
CA LYS A 259 1.54 4.86 -0.03
C LYS A 259 3.00 4.52 -0.29
N ILE A 260 3.83 5.54 -0.51
CA ILE A 260 5.22 5.37 -0.92
C ILE A 260 6.12 6.02 0.13
N PHE A 261 7.02 5.22 0.71
CA PHE A 261 8.01 5.67 1.68
C PHE A 261 9.35 5.72 0.96
N LYS A 262 9.91 6.93 0.79
CA LYS A 262 11.23 7.10 0.21
C LYS A 262 12.32 6.69 1.19
N ASN A 263 13.40 6.11 0.64
CA ASN A 263 14.65 5.83 1.34
C ASN A 263 15.39 7.12 1.72
#